data_AF-L1L5M0-F1
#
_entry.id   AF-L1L5M0-F1
#
_cell.length_a   1.000
_cell.length_b   1.000
_cell.length_c   1.000
_cell.angle_alpha   90.00
_cell.angle_beta   90.00
_cell.angle_gamma   90.00
#
_symmetry.space_group_name_H-M   'P 1'
#
loop_
_entity.id
_entity.type
_entity.pdbx_description
1 polymer ?
#
loop_
_entity_poly.entity_id
_entity_poly.type
_entity_poly.pdbx_seq_one_letter_code
_entity_poly.pdbx_strand_id
1 'polypeptide(L)' 'MFVQFAQKFAMVRPVTPAYPYIATEFEKATQDILAGADPKDALGQAVKDIDNDLKSNNDYAG' A
#
# COMPACT_ATOMS: atom_id res chain seq x y z
N MET A 1 -22.09 -16.40 8.38
CA MET A 1 -20.68 -16.79 8.16
C MET A 1 -19.84 -15.65 7.58
N PHE A 2 -20.12 -15.15 6.37
CA PHE A 2 -19.35 -14.03 5.76
C PHE A 2 -19.25 -12.77 6.64
N VAL A 3 -20.38 -12.23 7.13
CA VAL A 3 -20.41 -11.02 7.98
C VAL A 3 -19.64 -11.23 9.30
N GLN A 4 -19.73 -12.41 9.91
CA GLN A 4 -19.02 -12.73 11.14
C GLN A 4 -17.50 -12.78 10.94
N PHE A 5 -17.03 -13.30 9.79
CA PHE A 5 -15.62 -13.30 9.45
C PHE A 5 -15.12 -11.90 9.09
N ALA A 6 -15.90 -11.13 8.34
CA ALA A 6 -15.58 -9.74 8.05
C ALA A 6 -15.44 -8.92 9.35
N GLN A 7 -16.36 -9.06 10.30
CA GLN A 7 -16.26 -8.38 11.61
C GLN A 7 -15.03 -8.79 12.42
N LYS A 8 -14.53 -10.02 12.28
CA LYS A 8 -13.37 -10.52 13.03
C LYS A 8 -12.03 -10.15 12.41
N PHE A 9 -11.95 -10.06 11.09
CA PHE A 9 -10.67 -10.01 10.37
C PHE A 9 -10.51 -8.80 9.44
N ALA A 10 -11.58 -8.08 9.11
CA ALA A 10 -11.44 -6.88 8.30
C ALA A 10 -10.85 -5.74 9.13
N MET A 11 -9.93 -5.00 8.52
CA MET A 11 -9.48 -3.72 9.03
C MET A 11 -10.09 -2.61 8.16
N VAL A 12 -10.47 -1.51 8.80
CA VAL A 12 -10.92 -0.31 8.08
C VAL A 12 -9.72 0.27 7.34
N ARG A 13 -9.93 0.70 6.09
CA ARG A 13 -8.90 1.35 5.29
C ARG A 13 -8.47 2.67 5.97
N PRO A 14 -7.17 3.01 5.98
CA PRO A 14 -6.70 4.30 6.46
C PRO A 14 -7.42 5.45 5.75
N VAL A 15 -7.90 6.43 6.53
CA VAL A 15 -8.53 7.65 6.03
C VAL A 15 -7.45 8.70 5.72
N THR A 16 -6.62 8.42 4.71
CA THR A 16 -5.61 9.36 4.19
C THR A 16 -5.81 9.61 2.69
N PRO A 17 -5.64 10.86 2.21
CA PRO A 17 -5.63 11.16 0.77
C PRO A 17 -4.55 10.39 -0.01
N ALA A 18 -3.48 9.95 0.65
CA ALA A 18 -2.41 9.17 0.04
C ALA A 18 -2.81 7.72 -0.31
N TYR A 19 -3.94 7.23 0.22
CA TYR A 19 -4.30 5.81 0.13
C TYR A 19 -4.36 5.24 -1.30
N PRO A 20 -4.89 5.96 -2.32
CA PRO A 20 -4.88 5.47 -3.71
C PRO A 20 -3.47 5.24 -4.25
N TYR A 21 -2.51 6.10 -3.90
CA TYR A 21 -1.12 5.96 -4.33
C TYR A 21 -0.46 4.76 -3.63
N ILE A 22 -0.64 4.64 -2.30
CA ILE A 22 -0.16 3.50 -1.51
C ILE A 22 -0.68 2.17 -2.09
N ALA A 23 -1.97 2.09 -2.42
CA ALA A 23 -2.57 0.89 -2.97
C ALA A 23 -1.98 0.53 -4.34
N THR A 24 -1.72 1.54 -5.19
CA THR A 24 -1.14 1.37 -6.53
C THR A 24 0.29 0.84 -6.46
N GLU A 25 1.15 1.41 -5.62
CA GLU A 25 2.54 0.96 -5.47
C GLU A 25 2.62 -0.45 -4.87
N PHE A 26 1.73 -0.77 -3.92
CA PHE A 26 1.65 -2.13 -3.37
C PHE A 26 1.20 -3.16 -4.42
N GLU A 27 0.21 -2.81 -5.26
CA GLU A 27 -0.24 -3.67 -6.35
C GLU A 27 0.90 -3.95 -7.34
N LYS A 28 1.63 -2.91 -7.74
CA LYS A 28 2.80 -3.04 -8.63
C LYS A 28 3.89 -3.93 -8.02
N ALA A 29 4.28 -3.69 -6.77
CA ALA A 29 5.27 -4.55 -6.10
C ALA A 29 4.82 -6.02 -6.03
N THR A 30 3.52 -6.25 -5.80
CA THR A 30 2.96 -7.61 -5.81
C THR A 30 3.06 -8.24 -7.20
N GLN A 31 2.75 -7.49 -8.26
CA GLN A 31 2.89 -7.96 -9.64
C GLN A 31 4.35 -8.28 -9.99
N ASP A 32 5.29 -7.43 -9.59
CA ASP A 32 6.73 -7.64 -9.81
C ASP A 32 7.22 -8.92 -9.10
N ILE A 33 6.77 -9.16 -7.86
CA ILE A 33 7.08 -10.39 -7.11
C ILE A 33 6.52 -11.61 -7.82
N LEU A 34 5.27 -11.55 -8.28
CA LEU A 34 4.65 -12.64 -9.04
C LEU A 34 5.37 -12.92 -10.37
N ALA A 35 6.00 -11.89 -10.95
CA ALA A 35 6.85 -12.00 -12.13
C ALA A 35 8.28 -12.49 -11.83
N GLY A 36 8.64 -12.71 -10.55
CA GLY A 36 9.92 -13.28 -10.13
C GLY A 36 10.93 -12.29 -9.54
N ALA A 37 10.53 -11.05 -9.24
CA ALA A 37 11.38 -10.11 -8.51
C ALA A 37 11.61 -10.58 -7.06
N ASP A 38 12.74 -10.16 -6.46
CA ASP A 38 12.99 -10.40 -5.04
C ASP A 38 11.97 -9.62 -4.18
N PRO A 39 11.25 -10.29 -3.25
CA PRO A 39 10.22 -9.62 -2.45
C PRO A 39 10.73 -8.49 -1.57
N LYS A 40 11.96 -8.59 -1.05
CA LYS A 40 12.53 -7.57 -0.18
C LYS A 40 12.86 -6.32 -0.97
N ASP A 41 13.41 -6.48 -2.17
CA ASP A 41 13.74 -5.36 -3.04
C ASP A 41 12.47 -4.70 -3.61
N ALA A 42 11.50 -5.49 -4.10
CA ALA A 42 10.25 -4.97 -4.66
C ALA A 42 9.42 -4.20 -3.63
N LEU A 43 9.20 -4.79 -2.44
CA LEU A 43 8.49 -4.09 -1.35
C LEU A 43 9.31 -2.91 -0.81
N GLY A 44 10.63 -3.06 -0.74
CA GLY A 44 11.52 -1.98 -0.31
C GLY A 44 11.50 -0.78 -1.25
N GLN A 45 11.34 -1.00 -2.56
CA GLN A 45 11.18 0.06 -3.53
C GLN A 45 9.81 0.74 -3.39
N ALA A 46 8.72 -0.03 -3.26
CA ALA A 46 7.39 0.53 -3.02
C ALA A 46 7.34 1.43 -1.78
N VAL A 47 8.00 1.04 -0.68
CA VAL A 47 8.11 1.89 0.52
C VAL A 47 8.80 3.22 0.21
N LYS A 48 9.92 3.21 -0.52
CA LYS A 48 10.63 4.43 -0.90
C LYS A 48 9.76 5.35 -1.76
N ASP A 49 9.02 4.77 -2.72
CA ASP A 49 8.18 5.54 -3.63
C ASP A 49 7.00 6.18 -2.88
N ILE A 50 6.37 5.43 -1.97
CA ILE A 50 5.33 5.96 -1.05
C ILE A 50 5.89 7.07 -0.15
N ASP A 51 7.05 6.87 0.47
CA ASP A 51 7.66 7.87 1.35
C ASP A 51 8.01 9.17 0.59
N ASN A 52 8.42 9.05 -0.68
CA ASN A 52 8.72 10.18 -1.53
C ASN A 52 7.44 10.94 -1.90
N ASP A 53 6.38 10.24 -2.28
CA ASP A 53 5.08 10.84 -2.60
C ASP A 53 4.50 11.59 -1.39
N LEU A 54 4.52 10.97 -0.20
CA LEU A 54 4.12 11.63 1.04
C LEU A 54 4.90 12.94 1.27
N LYS A 55 6.23 12.90 1.19
CA LYS A 55 7.07 14.10 1.36
C LYS A 55 6.79 15.17 0.32
N SER A 56 6.63 14.78 -0.94
CA SER A 56 6.35 15.70 -2.05
C SER A 56 5.00 16.38 -1.92
N ASN A 57 4.04 15.74 -1.24
CA ASN A 57 2.70 16.27 -0.99
C ASN A 57 2.52 16.80 0.44
N ASN A 58 3.61 17.07 1.17
CA ASN A 58 3.58 17.56 2.56
C ASN A 58 2.67 16.71 3.47
N ASP A 59 2.84 15.39 3.37
CA ASP A 59 2.08 14.34 4.06
C ASP A 59 0.56 14.44 3.90
N TYR A 60 0.09 15.14 2.86
CA TYR A 60 -1.32 15.41 2.62
C TYR A 60 -2.03 16.06 3.83
N ALA A 61 -1.31 16.87 4.62
CA ALA A 61 -1.78 17.48 5.87
C ALA A 61 -2.80 18.64 5.69
N GLY A 62 -3.53 18.66 4.58
CA GLY A 62 -4.54 19.67 4.24
C GLY A 62 -5.90 19.46 4.88
#